data_AF-A0A9P2UP51-F1
#
_entry.id   AF-A0A9P2UP51-F1
#
_cell.length_a   1.000
_cell.length_b   1.000
_cell.length_c   1.000
_cell.angle_alpha   90.00
_cell.angle_beta   90.00
_cell.angle_gamma   90.00
#
_symmetry.space_group_name_H-M   'P 1'
#
loop_
_entity.id
_entity.type
_entity.pdbx_description
1 polymer ?
#
loop_
_entity_poly.entity_id
_entity_poly.type
_entity_poly.pdbx_seq_one_letter_code
_entity_poly.pdbx_strand_id
1 'polypeptide(L)'
;ESATGILDTLITNGTTATGIVTGVVGSVTDVIGGVTGGVDGNPLEVITDIIGGVTGGVDGNPLEVITDIIGGVTGGVGGDNPLGVVTDIIGGVTGGIIGGGTSPISPVIDVVQGGIDILQGVESLKTEIINTGIDTVADTIIGVLPQAEHPVSEIADLG
;
A
#
# COMPACT_ATOMS: atom_id res chain seq x y z
N GLU A 1 -44.31 -63.47 54.78
CA GLU A 1 -44.55 -62.22 54.02
C GLU A 1 -43.30 -61.35 53.81
N SER A 2 -42.33 -61.34 54.72
CA SER A 2 -41.14 -60.45 54.61
C SER A 2 -40.17 -60.79 53.46
N ALA A 3 -39.85 -62.07 53.22
CA ALA A 3 -38.87 -62.45 52.20
C ALA A 3 -39.35 -62.21 50.76
N THR A 4 -40.66 -62.37 50.51
CA THR A 4 -41.26 -62.18 49.18
C THR A 4 -41.32 -60.70 48.79
N GLY A 5 -41.57 -59.78 49.73
CA GLY A 5 -41.53 -58.35 49.46
C GLY A 5 -40.12 -57.80 49.22
N ILE A 6 -39.11 -58.34 49.91
CA ILE A 6 -37.69 -58.02 49.66
C ILE A 6 -37.28 -58.50 48.26
N LEU A 7 -37.69 -59.72 47.88
CA LEU A 7 -37.41 -60.28 46.55
C LEU A 7 -38.06 -59.44 45.44
N ASP A 8 -39.32 -59.05 45.60
CA ASP A 8 -40.05 -58.24 44.63
C ASP A 8 -39.43 -56.85 44.44
N THR A 9 -38.99 -56.23 45.55
CA THR A 9 -38.26 -54.96 45.54
C THR A 9 -36.92 -55.09 44.81
N LEU A 10 -36.18 -56.17 45.06
CA LEU A 10 -34.88 -56.40 44.44
C LEU A 10 -35.01 -56.64 42.93
N ILE A 11 -36.03 -57.41 42.51
CA ILE A 11 -36.34 -57.61 41.10
C ILE A 11 -36.72 -56.29 40.44
N THR A 12 -37.63 -55.52 41.04
CA THR A 12 -38.08 -54.22 40.51
C THR A 12 -36.94 -53.22 40.39
N ASN A 13 -36.06 -53.14 41.39
CA ASN A 13 -34.87 -52.30 41.35
C ASN A 13 -33.89 -52.79 40.28
N GLY A 14 -33.71 -54.11 40.15
CA GLY A 14 -32.87 -54.73 39.12
C GLY A 14 -33.36 -54.39 37.71
N THR A 15 -34.65 -54.55 37.43
CA THR A 15 -35.25 -54.23 36.13
C THR A 15 -35.19 -52.74 35.82
N THR A 16 -35.39 -51.87 36.82
CA THR A 16 -35.26 -50.41 36.68
C THR A 16 -33.82 -50.01 36.36
N ALA A 17 -32.85 -50.57 37.09
CA ALA A 17 -31.44 -50.34 36.85
C ALA A 17 -31.02 -50.81 35.45
N THR A 18 -31.50 -51.99 35.01
CA THR A 18 -31.27 -52.47 33.64
C THR A 18 -31.86 -51.51 32.60
N GLY A 19 -33.09 -51.02 32.79
CA GLY A 19 -33.73 -50.06 31.88
C GLY A 19 -32.99 -48.72 31.77
N ILE A 20 -32.44 -48.23 32.87
CA ILE A 20 -31.60 -47.01 32.88
C ILE A 20 -30.30 -47.28 32.11
N VAL A 21 -29.62 -48.40 32.38
CA VAL A 21 -28.36 -48.75 31.71
C VAL A 21 -28.57 -48.92 30.22
N THR A 22 -29.63 -49.60 29.79
CA THR A 22 -29.92 -49.77 28.35
C THR A 22 -30.24 -48.44 27.68
N GLY A 23 -30.97 -47.54 28.36
CA GLY A 23 -31.25 -46.20 27.85
C GLY A 23 -29.99 -45.34 27.69
N VAL A 24 -29.10 -45.35 28.69
CA VAL A 24 -27.81 -44.63 28.61
C VAL A 24 -26.92 -45.20 27.51
N VAL A 25 -26.80 -46.53 27.43
CA VAL A 25 -26.00 -47.19 26.39
C VAL A 25 -26.55 -46.89 24.98
N GLY A 26 -27.87 -46.88 24.81
CA GLY A 26 -28.51 -46.48 23.56
C GLY A 26 -28.15 -45.05 23.16
N SER A 27 -28.34 -44.08 24.05
CA SER A 27 -28.01 -42.68 23.80
C SER A 27 -26.52 -42.47 23.47
N VAL A 28 -25.62 -43.16 24.17
CA VAL A 28 -24.17 -43.11 23.88
C VAL A 28 -23.88 -43.70 22.51
N THR A 29 -24.54 -44.80 22.15
CA THR A 29 -24.39 -45.44 20.84
C THR A 29 -24.86 -44.52 19.72
N ASP A 30 -25.96 -43.78 19.91
CA ASP A 30 -26.47 -42.81 18.94
C ASP A 30 -25.52 -41.63 18.74
N VAL A 31 -24.97 -41.07 19.82
CA VAL A 31 -23.97 -39.99 19.76
C VAL A 31 -22.70 -40.45 19.06
N ILE A 32 -22.20 -41.63 19.44
CA ILE A 32 -21.01 -42.23 18.80
C ILE A 32 -21.29 -42.48 17.33
N GLY A 33 -22.40 -43.13 16.98
CA GLY A 33 -22.80 -43.38 15.60
C GLY A 33 -22.88 -42.09 14.77
N GLY A 34 -23.48 -41.04 15.33
CA GLY A 34 -23.56 -39.73 14.69
C GLY A 34 -22.21 -39.07 14.40
N VAL A 35 -21.19 -39.29 15.25
CA VAL A 35 -19.84 -38.70 15.07
C VAL A 35 -18.85 -39.64 14.39
N THR A 36 -19.06 -40.97 14.42
CA THR A 36 -18.13 -41.97 13.88
C THR A 36 -18.59 -42.68 12.61
N GLY A 37 -19.84 -42.55 12.13
CA GLY A 37 -20.21 -43.16 10.86
C GLY A 37 -21.67 -43.10 10.42
N GLY A 38 -21.87 -42.59 9.20
CA GLY A 38 -23.07 -42.73 8.38
C GLY A 38 -22.68 -42.76 6.90
N VAL A 39 -23.59 -43.19 6.01
CA VAL A 39 -23.34 -43.37 4.56
C VAL A 39 -23.07 -42.07 3.79
N ASP A 40 -23.30 -40.92 4.42
CA ASP A 40 -23.16 -39.57 3.84
C ASP A 40 -21.98 -38.77 4.43
N GLY A 41 -21.06 -39.46 5.11
CA GLY A 41 -19.93 -38.87 5.81
C GLY A 41 -20.26 -38.40 7.22
N ASN A 42 -19.30 -38.47 8.13
CA ASN A 42 -19.45 -37.97 9.50
C ASN A 42 -18.64 -36.66 9.70
N PRO A 43 -18.94 -35.85 10.73
CA PRO A 43 -18.24 -34.60 10.97
C PRO A 43 -16.71 -34.75 11.11
N LEU A 44 -16.21 -35.88 11.63
CA LEU A 44 -14.77 -36.12 11.76
C LEU A 44 -14.11 -36.41 10.41
N GLU A 45 -14.81 -37.08 9.51
CA GLU A 45 -14.35 -37.31 8.13
C GLU A 45 -14.25 -35.99 7.38
N VAL A 46 -15.27 -35.13 7.45
CA VAL A 46 -15.23 -33.78 6.86
C VAL A 46 -14.06 -32.95 7.40
N ILE A 47 -13.83 -32.98 8.72
CA ILE A 47 -12.70 -32.26 9.34
C ILE A 47 -11.38 -32.86 8.86
N THR A 48 -11.29 -34.19 8.73
CA THR A 48 -10.09 -34.88 8.25
C THR A 48 -9.80 -34.54 6.80
N ASP A 49 -10.83 -34.48 5.95
CA ASP A 49 -10.71 -34.07 4.54
C ASP A 49 -10.28 -32.61 4.41
N ILE A 50 -10.88 -31.71 5.20
CA ILE A 50 -10.47 -30.29 5.23
C ILE A 50 -9.02 -30.17 5.66
N ILE A 51 -8.63 -30.83 6.76
CA ILE A 51 -7.26 -30.82 7.28
C ILE A 51 -6.32 -31.39 6.23
N GLY A 52 -6.59 -32.57 5.69
CA GLY A 52 -5.78 -33.21 4.64
C GLY A 52 -5.62 -32.33 3.40
N GLY A 53 -6.70 -31.65 2.99
CA GLY A 53 -6.68 -30.67 1.91
C GLY A 53 -5.78 -29.46 2.18
N VAL A 54 -5.79 -28.92 3.41
CA VAL A 54 -4.98 -27.72 3.76
C VAL A 54 -3.57 -28.03 4.25
N THR A 55 -3.30 -29.23 4.77
CA THR A 55 -1.96 -29.67 5.22
C THR A 55 -1.16 -30.39 4.14
N GLY A 56 -1.83 -30.79 3.05
CA GLY A 56 -1.18 -31.33 1.86
C GLY A 56 -1.51 -32.79 1.62
N GLY A 57 -2.33 -33.01 0.60
CA GLY A 57 -2.47 -34.31 -0.06
C GLY A 57 -1.37 -34.55 -1.08
N VAL A 58 -1.57 -35.51 -1.97
CA VAL A 58 -0.60 -35.94 -3.01
C VAL A 58 -0.14 -34.83 -3.97
N ASP A 59 -0.87 -33.72 -4.05
CA ASP A 59 -0.62 -32.60 -4.97
C ASP A 59 -0.05 -31.34 -4.27
N GLY A 60 0.40 -31.46 -3.01
CA GLY A 60 0.90 -30.34 -2.21
C GLY A 60 -0.21 -29.59 -1.47
N ASN A 61 0.17 -28.69 -0.56
CA ASN A 61 -0.80 -27.94 0.25
C ASN A 61 -0.93 -26.49 -0.24
N PRO A 62 -2.13 -25.89 -0.26
CA PRO A 62 -2.32 -24.50 -0.73
C PRO A 62 -1.47 -23.47 0.02
N LEU A 63 -1.11 -23.73 1.28
CA LEU A 63 -0.27 -22.84 2.08
C LEU A 63 1.19 -22.87 1.64
N GLU A 64 1.68 -23.98 1.10
CA GLU A 64 3.00 -24.12 0.49
C GLU A 64 3.09 -23.24 -0.75
N VAL A 65 2.09 -23.29 -1.64
CA VAL A 65 2.02 -22.41 -2.82
C VAL A 65 2.01 -20.92 -2.42
N ILE A 66 1.23 -20.56 -1.39
CA ILE A 66 1.21 -19.19 -0.87
C ILE A 66 2.57 -18.82 -0.27
N THR A 67 3.21 -19.73 0.46
CA THR A 67 4.54 -19.52 1.05
C THR A 67 5.60 -19.34 -0.01
N ASP A 68 5.55 -20.11 -1.10
CA ASP A 68 6.46 -20.01 -2.25
C ASP A 68 6.25 -18.69 -3.00
N ILE A 69 5.00 -18.27 -3.22
CA ILE A 69 4.68 -16.97 -3.83
C ILE A 69 5.21 -15.84 -2.95
N ILE A 70 4.91 -15.87 -1.64
CA ILE A 70 5.37 -14.85 -0.69
C ILE A 70 6.90 -14.84 -0.66
N GLY A 71 7.54 -15.98 -0.46
CA GLY A 71 9.00 -16.12 -0.45
C GLY A 71 9.63 -15.61 -1.75
N GLY A 72 9.01 -15.92 -2.90
CA GLY A 72 9.44 -15.41 -4.21
C GLY A 72 9.40 -13.89 -4.31
N VAL A 73 8.35 -13.22 -3.80
CA VAL A 73 8.20 -11.76 -3.90
C VAL A 73 8.87 -10.98 -2.75
N THR A 74 9.02 -11.58 -1.56
CA THR A 74 9.69 -10.94 -0.41
C THR A 74 11.18 -11.24 -0.33
N GLY A 75 11.70 -12.15 -1.15
CA GLY A 75 13.10 -12.55 -1.18
C GLY A 75 13.35 -13.79 -0.36
N GLY A 76 13.32 -14.93 -1.05
CA GLY A 76 13.86 -16.18 -0.57
C GLY A 76 15.38 -16.09 -0.45
N VAL A 77 15.96 -17.07 0.24
CA VAL A 77 17.40 -17.25 0.41
C VAL A 77 18.08 -17.44 -0.96
N GLY A 78 18.55 -16.36 -1.60
CA GLY A 78 19.45 -16.50 -2.76
C GLY A 78 19.54 -15.37 -3.78
N GLY A 79 18.69 -14.34 -3.80
CA GLY A 79 18.84 -13.27 -4.79
C GLY A 79 17.66 -12.33 -4.89
N ASP A 80 17.94 -11.14 -5.42
CA ASP A 80 17.08 -9.96 -5.45
C ASP A 80 15.62 -10.29 -5.77
N ASN A 81 14.73 -10.01 -4.82
CA ASN A 81 13.32 -10.18 -5.06
C ASN A 81 12.81 -9.12 -6.05
N PRO A 82 11.74 -9.40 -6.83
CA PRO A 82 11.22 -8.45 -7.81
C PRO A 82 10.93 -7.07 -7.23
N LEU A 83 10.51 -6.99 -5.95
CA LEU A 83 10.25 -5.72 -5.27
C LEU A 83 11.53 -4.94 -4.95
N GLY A 84 12.63 -5.64 -4.63
CA GLY A 84 13.96 -5.09 -4.42
C GLY A 84 14.51 -4.51 -5.72
N VAL A 85 14.42 -5.25 -6.83
CA VAL A 85 14.78 -4.76 -8.17
C VAL A 85 13.98 -3.52 -8.54
N VAL A 86 12.66 -3.51 -8.31
CA VAL A 86 11.82 -2.34 -8.56
C VAL A 86 12.23 -1.16 -7.67
N THR A 87 12.52 -1.41 -6.39
CA THR A 87 12.99 -0.38 -5.46
C THR A 87 14.32 0.21 -5.90
N ASP A 88 15.25 -0.62 -6.37
CA ASP A 88 16.56 -0.22 -6.86
C ASP A 88 16.45 0.59 -8.16
N ILE A 89 15.56 0.18 -9.07
CA ILE A 89 15.29 0.94 -10.30
C ILE A 89 14.70 2.32 -9.95
N ILE A 90 13.68 2.36 -9.09
CA ILE A 90 13.04 3.61 -8.68
C ILE A 90 14.07 4.50 -7.96
N GLY A 91 14.83 3.94 -7.01
CA GLY A 91 15.87 4.65 -6.29
C GLY A 91 16.97 5.19 -7.22
N GLY A 92 17.43 4.37 -8.16
CA GLY A 92 18.45 4.75 -9.13
C GLY A 92 18.00 5.87 -10.08
N VAL A 93 16.75 5.80 -10.58
CA VAL A 93 16.19 6.83 -11.46
C VAL A 93 15.90 8.13 -10.69
N THR A 94 15.39 8.04 -9.46
CA THR A 94 14.89 9.23 -8.73
C THR A 94 15.98 9.92 -7.91
N GLY A 95 16.95 9.18 -7.37
CA GLY A 95 17.91 9.69 -6.37
C GLY A 95 19.38 9.52 -6.72
N GLY A 96 19.71 8.92 -7.87
CA GLY A 96 21.06 8.44 -8.11
C GLY A 96 21.25 7.09 -7.43
N ILE A 97 21.95 6.21 -8.15
CA ILE A 97 22.25 4.83 -7.76
C ILE A 97 22.53 4.73 -6.26
N ILE A 98 21.88 3.76 -5.60
CA ILE A 98 22.29 3.27 -4.28
C ILE A 98 23.77 2.89 -4.40
N GLY A 99 24.68 3.81 -4.06
CA GLY A 99 26.09 3.73 -4.48
C GLY A 99 26.77 5.06 -4.85
N GLY A 100 26.08 6.21 -4.80
CA GLY A 100 26.71 7.54 -4.85
C GLY A 100 26.90 8.14 -6.24
N GLY A 101 26.20 7.62 -7.26
CA GLY A 101 26.12 8.26 -8.58
C GLY A 101 25.03 9.35 -8.61
N THR A 102 25.09 10.26 -9.59
CA THR A 102 23.99 11.21 -9.86
C THR A 102 22.84 10.50 -10.57
N SER A 103 21.61 11.04 -10.46
CA SER A 103 20.47 10.49 -11.18
C SER A 103 20.70 10.57 -12.70
N PRO A 104 20.29 9.55 -13.48
CA PRO A 104 20.31 9.61 -14.95
C PRO A 104 19.54 10.81 -15.54
N ILE A 105 18.62 11.41 -14.77
CA ILE A 105 17.86 12.59 -15.21
C ILE A 105 18.53 13.92 -14.85
N SER A 106 19.63 13.91 -14.08
CA SER A 106 20.39 15.12 -13.73
C SER A 106 20.79 15.96 -14.95
N PRO A 107 21.29 15.40 -16.08
CA PRO A 107 21.62 16.20 -17.25
C PRO A 107 20.43 16.94 -17.87
N VAL A 108 19.22 16.37 -17.78
CA VAL A 108 18.00 17.01 -18.26
C VAL A 108 17.63 18.17 -17.35
N ILE A 109 17.75 17.99 -16.03
CA ILE A 109 17.55 19.05 -15.04
C ILE A 109 18.52 20.21 -15.30
N ASP A 110 19.80 19.93 -15.56
CA ASP A 110 20.81 20.94 -15.85
C ASP A 110 20.48 21.77 -17.10
N VAL A 111 20.03 21.11 -18.19
CA VAL A 111 19.61 21.80 -19.41
C VAL A 111 18.38 22.66 -19.17
N VAL A 112 17.38 22.15 -18.43
CA VAL A 112 16.16 22.91 -18.10
C VAL A 112 16.50 24.12 -17.25
N GLN A 113 17.39 23.97 -16.25
CA GLN A 113 17.82 25.07 -15.40
C GLN A 113 18.59 26.11 -16.21
N GLY A 114 19.54 25.70 -17.06
CA GLY A 114 20.24 26.62 -17.95
C GLY A 114 19.30 27.37 -18.90
N GLY A 115 18.24 26.72 -19.38
CA GLY A 115 17.19 27.36 -20.17
C GLY A 115 16.41 28.42 -19.37
N ILE A 116 16.09 28.14 -18.11
CA ILE A 116 15.44 29.10 -17.19
C ILE A 116 16.37 30.28 -16.93
N ASP A 117 17.65 30.04 -16.70
CA ASP A 117 18.64 31.09 -16.45
C ASP A 117 18.76 32.03 -17.66
N ILE A 118 18.77 31.49 -18.88
CA ILE A 118 18.74 32.28 -20.12
C ILE A 118 17.46 33.10 -20.20
N LEU A 119 16.30 32.51 -19.92
CA LEU A 119 15.01 33.21 -19.97
C LEU A 119 14.98 34.40 -18.99
N GLN A 120 15.48 34.21 -17.77
CA GLN A 120 15.62 35.30 -16.79
C GLN A 120 16.60 36.38 -17.28
N GLY A 121 17.70 35.98 -17.93
CA GLY A 121 18.64 36.91 -18.56
C GLY A 121 17.97 37.78 -19.65
N VAL A 122 17.13 37.17 -20.49
CA VAL A 122 16.35 37.87 -21.52
C VAL A 122 15.33 38.83 -20.89
N GLU A 123 14.68 38.44 -19.79
CA GLU A 123 13.75 39.31 -19.07
C GLU A 123 14.43 40.53 -18.44
N SER A 124 15.62 40.34 -17.88
CA SER A 124 16.47 41.43 -17.36
C SER A 124 16.89 42.38 -18.50
N LEU A 125 17.41 41.82 -19.59
CA LEU A 125 17.87 42.60 -20.76
C LEU A 125 16.74 43.43 -21.37
N LYS A 126 15.52 42.88 -21.44
CA LYS A 126 14.34 43.64 -21.90
C LYS A 126 14.16 44.93 -21.08
N THR A 127 14.30 44.84 -19.75
CA THR A 127 14.13 45.98 -18.84
C THR A 127 15.26 46.99 -19.02
N GLU A 128 16.49 46.51 -19.19
CA GLU A 128 17.67 47.35 -19.46
C GLU A 128 17.50 48.15 -20.76
N ILE A 129 17.15 47.50 -21.86
CA ILE A 129 16.94 48.16 -23.17
C ILE A 129 15.86 49.25 -23.06
N ILE A 130 14.77 48.99 -22.35
CA ILE A 130 13.71 49.98 -22.14
C ILE A 130 14.25 51.19 -21.39
N ASN A 131 14.97 50.98 -20.28
CA ASN A 131 15.51 52.07 -19.48
C ASN A 131 16.56 52.87 -20.27
N THR A 132 17.52 52.21 -20.92
CA THR A 132 18.54 52.87 -21.76
C THR A 132 17.91 53.63 -22.93
N GLY A 133 16.87 53.06 -23.55
CA GLY A 133 16.12 53.72 -24.62
C GLY A 133 15.43 55.00 -24.13
N ILE A 134 14.78 54.95 -22.97
CA ILE A 134 14.16 56.12 -22.34
C ILE A 134 15.21 57.18 -22.01
N ASP A 135 16.33 56.81 -21.38
CA ASP A 135 17.40 57.73 -20.99
C ASP A 135 18.01 58.41 -22.23
N THR A 136 18.28 57.64 -23.28
CA THR A 136 18.84 58.17 -24.54
C THR A 136 17.89 59.18 -25.20
N VAL A 137 16.59 58.87 -25.24
CA VAL A 137 15.57 59.77 -25.80
C VAL A 137 15.41 61.02 -24.94
N ALA A 138 15.39 60.87 -23.61
CA ALA A 138 15.32 62.00 -22.68
C ALA A 138 16.52 62.95 -22.85
N ASP A 139 17.74 62.41 -22.87
CA ASP A 139 18.98 63.18 -23.05
C ASP A 139 19.00 63.91 -24.40
N THR A 140 18.59 63.23 -25.47
CA THR A 140 18.53 63.84 -26.80
C THR A 140 17.51 64.98 -26.84
N ILE A 141 16.26 64.74 -26.42
CA ILE A 141 15.19 65.75 -26.49
C ILE A 141 15.48 66.95 -25.59
N ILE A 142 15.93 66.73 -24.35
CA ILE A 142 16.29 67.81 -23.41
C ILE A 142 17.51 68.60 -23.92
N GLY A 143 18.45 67.94 -24.59
CA GLY A 143 19.63 68.57 -25.16
C GLY A 143 19.37 69.44 -26.40
N VAL A 144 18.31 69.16 -27.18
CA VAL A 144 17.98 69.95 -28.38
C VAL A 144 16.87 70.99 -28.13
N LEU A 145 16.06 70.86 -27.08
CA LEU A 145 15.17 71.94 -26.67
C LEU A 145 16.01 73.10 -26.12
N PRO A 146 15.92 74.33 -26.67
CA PRO A 146 16.46 75.48 -25.98
C PRO A 146 15.77 75.55 -24.61
N GLN A 147 16.54 75.46 -23.54
CA GLN A 147 16.04 75.76 -22.20
C GLN A 147 15.46 77.17 -22.30
N ALA A 148 14.13 77.29 -22.30
CA ALA A 148 13.48 78.59 -22.31
C ALA A 148 13.83 79.27 -20.99
N GLU A 149 14.95 79.97 -20.95
CA GLU A 149 15.44 80.78 -19.83
C GLU A 149 14.62 82.07 -19.64
N HIS A 150 13.50 82.23 -20.33
CA HIS A 150 12.62 83.36 -20.12
C HIS A 150 11.60 83.02 -19.02
N PRO A 151 11.78 83.52 -17.78
CA PRO A 151 10.69 83.49 -16.82
C PRO A 151 9.47 84.15 -17.45
N VAL A 152 8.32 83.50 -17.33
CA VAL A 152 6.96 84.01 -17.61
C VAL A 152 6.62 85.38 -16.99
N SER A 153 7.59 86.03 -16.32
CA SER A 153 7.54 87.40 -15.82
C SER A 153 7.34 88.45 -16.93
N GLU A 154 7.79 88.21 -18.17
CA GLU A 154 7.59 89.18 -19.28
C GLU A 154 6.17 89.16 -19.87
N ILE A 155 5.38 88.11 -19.64
CA ILE A 155 3.97 88.06 -20.08
C ILE A 155 3.06 88.84 -19.11
N ALA A 156 3.46 88.98 -17.85
CA ALA A 156 2.71 89.71 -16.84
C ALA A 156 2.82 91.25 -16.98
N ASP A 157 3.74 91.76 -17.81
CA ASP A 157 3.95 93.20 -18.05
C ASP A 157 3.24 93.73 -19.32
N LEU A 158 2.43 92.88 -19.98
CA LEU A 158 1.67 93.25 -21.19
C LEU A 158 0.14 93.18 -20.98
N GLY A 159 -0.34 93.23 -19.74
CA GLY A 159 -1.76 93.25 -19.37
C GLY A 159 -2.14 94.46 -18.54
#